data_AF-A0A1D3D1E7-F1
#
_entry.id   AF-A0A1D3D1E7-F1
#
_cell.length_a   1.000
_cell.length_b   1.000
_cell.length_c   1.000
_cell.angle_alpha   90.00
_cell.angle_beta   90.00
_cell.angle_gamma   90.00
#
_symmetry.space_group_name_H-M   'P 1'
#
loop_
_entity.id
_entity.type
_entity.pdbx_description
1 polymer ?
#
loop_
_entity_poly.entity_id
_entity_poly.type
_entity_poly.pdbx_seq_one_letter_code
_entity_poly.pdbx_strand_id
1 'polypeptide(L)'
;MKKVPGGLQEALSKALQRKAGIVTSAPPPPPPAVTTQTAEQLLAEAQEMFREIDEAAEKSKNLIQPELPGLVKSDFIGESGALKASRTLFEGGKMLYDNLLGSYQGLPDAAREELGRLVSKSLNLRRDGNRVCLQFDTGYTVRAYNDEGLLGTSGTGYHIRMLKESNNVEKSCDLSTEHKYVTRTELVTMNEFRDNMLQGHNEIRGKHNVAPLKWNPMIAANVKKYLEYQNKYQGCRMEHSPVTTRTLPGIPQGTGENLMTCCSPGKIPPDVASMWASEAYCYRHGKIGNPCTGYLGPKCSTEKHAHGLMTGHYTAVAWDKSQQVGCAYTVCDRKCEGNRNIILIGCQYNPGGNIIGAYPYSVESAREAMAVYPSILPGAPGDAESRLECEKFRMKMEQENPRVDITRKKSSGEDSS
;
A
#
# COMPACT_ATOMS: atom_id res chain seq x y z
N MET A 1 -1.60 1.68 42.88
CA MET A 1 -2.60 0.74 42.31
C MET A 1 -1.90 -0.56 41.96
N LYS A 2 -2.45 -1.72 42.36
CA LYS A 2 -1.80 -3.04 42.29
C LYS A 2 -1.52 -3.44 40.83
N LYS A 3 -0.31 -3.94 40.55
CA LYS A 3 0.09 -4.48 39.24
C LYS A 3 -0.83 -5.66 38.88
N VAL A 4 -1.47 -5.58 37.72
CA VAL A 4 -2.16 -6.73 37.10
C VAL A 4 -1.08 -7.72 36.62
N PRO A 5 -1.14 -9.00 36.97
CA PRO A 5 -0.18 -10.00 36.52
C PRO A 5 -0.25 -10.18 34.99
N GLY A 6 0.91 -10.29 34.32
CA GLY A 6 1.03 -10.40 32.86
C GLY A 6 0.26 -11.56 32.21
N GLY A 7 -0.15 -12.57 32.99
CA GLY A 7 -0.98 -13.67 32.51
C GLY A 7 -2.41 -13.28 32.16
N LEU A 8 -2.94 -12.16 32.67
CA LEU A 8 -4.34 -11.77 32.43
C LEU A 8 -4.55 -11.20 31.01
N GLN A 9 -3.55 -10.52 30.43
CA GLN A 9 -3.58 -10.05 29.04
C GLN A 9 -3.52 -11.21 28.05
N GLU A 10 -2.70 -12.22 28.34
CA GLU A 10 -2.57 -13.40 27.50
C GLU A 10 -3.82 -14.29 27.57
N ALA A 11 -4.43 -14.39 28.75
CA ALA A 11 -5.71 -15.07 28.95
C ALA A 11 -6.87 -14.36 28.22
N LEU A 12 -6.90 -13.02 28.23
CA LEU A 12 -7.91 -12.24 27.51
C LEU A 12 -7.77 -12.37 25.99
N SER A 13 -6.53 -12.37 25.49
CA SER A 13 -6.23 -12.60 24.06
C SER A 13 -6.66 -14.00 23.61
N LYS A 14 -6.36 -15.03 24.42
CA LYS A 14 -6.77 -16.42 24.12
C LYS A 14 -8.29 -16.62 24.22
N ALA A 15 -8.96 -15.92 25.14
CA ALA A 15 -10.43 -15.96 25.27
C ALA A 15 -11.14 -15.28 24.09
N LEU A 16 -10.59 -14.18 23.56
CA LEU A 16 -11.09 -13.50 22.36
C LEU A 16 -10.89 -14.34 21.09
N GLN A 17 -9.78 -15.07 20.98
CA GLN A 17 -9.53 -16.00 19.88
C GLN A 17 -10.48 -17.20 19.88
N ARG A 18 -10.84 -17.74 21.07
CA ARG A 18 -11.79 -18.85 21.19
C ARG A 18 -13.23 -18.47 20.80
N LYS A 19 -13.62 -17.20 20.96
CA LYS A 19 -14.97 -16.73 20.61
C LYS A 19 -15.14 -16.47 19.10
N ALA A 20 -14.05 -16.49 18.33
CA ALA A 20 -14.03 -16.18 16.88
C ALA A 20 -14.05 -17.42 15.97
N GLY A 21 -14.10 -18.64 16.50
CA GLY A 21 -14.35 -19.86 15.69
C GLY A 21 -13.31 -20.16 14.59
N ILE A 22 -12.08 -19.63 14.69
CA ILE A 22 -11.02 -19.94 13.72
C ILE A 22 -10.13 -21.05 14.28
N VAL A 23 -10.22 -22.18 13.59
CA VAL A 23 -9.47 -23.41 13.77
C VAL A 23 -7.96 -23.18 13.65
N THR A 24 -7.23 -23.80 14.57
CA THR A 24 -5.81 -24.20 14.58
C THR A 24 -4.91 -23.66 13.45
N SER A 25 -4.02 -22.74 13.79
CA SER A 25 -2.72 -22.62 13.11
C SER A 25 -1.64 -22.52 14.18
N ALA A 26 -0.54 -23.25 13.99
CA ALA A 26 0.65 -23.11 14.82
C ALA A 26 1.06 -21.62 14.89
N PRO A 27 1.64 -21.16 16.01
CA PRO A 27 2.14 -19.79 16.08
C PRO A 27 3.09 -19.54 14.89
N PRO A 28 3.04 -18.35 14.26
CA PRO A 28 3.91 -18.04 13.14
C PRO A 28 5.38 -18.24 13.56
N PRO A 29 6.25 -18.75 12.68
CA PRO A 29 7.66 -18.91 13.00
C PRO A 29 8.23 -17.55 13.44
N PRO A 30 9.24 -17.49 14.31
CA PRO A 30 9.88 -16.23 14.64
C PRO A 30 10.42 -15.57 13.36
N PRO A 31 10.50 -14.22 13.31
CA PRO A 31 11.18 -13.56 12.20
C PRO A 31 12.62 -14.08 12.08
N PRO A 32 13.18 -14.11 10.85
CA PRO A 32 14.50 -14.69 10.62
C PRO A 32 15.53 -14.10 11.60
N ALA A 33 16.16 -14.98 12.37
CA ALA A 33 17.10 -14.63 13.43
C ALA A 33 18.45 -14.14 12.86
N VAL A 34 19.32 -13.65 13.75
CA VAL A 34 20.73 -13.34 13.43
C VAL A 34 21.36 -14.51 12.69
N THR A 35 21.84 -14.22 11.49
CA THR A 35 22.42 -15.21 10.60
C THR A 35 23.82 -15.63 11.04
N THR A 36 24.13 -16.92 10.97
CA THR A 36 25.49 -17.46 11.11
C THR A 36 26.31 -17.33 9.82
N GLN A 37 25.71 -16.80 8.74
CA GLN A 37 26.37 -16.59 7.45
C GLN A 37 27.46 -15.52 7.55
N THR A 38 28.48 -15.65 6.70
CA THR A 38 29.50 -14.61 6.51
C THR A 38 28.93 -13.41 5.73
N ALA A 39 29.65 -12.28 5.73
CA ALA A 39 29.27 -11.12 4.95
C ALA A 39 29.22 -11.41 3.44
N GLU A 40 30.13 -12.24 2.93
CA GLU A 40 30.17 -12.65 1.52
C GLU A 40 28.95 -13.49 1.15
N GLN A 41 28.54 -14.42 2.02
CA GLN A 41 27.36 -15.25 1.80
C GLN A 41 26.08 -14.41 1.78
N LEU A 42 25.95 -13.45 2.70
CA LEU A 42 24.82 -12.52 2.72
C LEU A 42 24.79 -11.61 1.50
N LEU A 43 25.95 -11.16 1.03
CA LEU A 43 26.03 -10.35 -0.17
C LEU A 43 25.58 -11.14 -1.41
N ALA A 44 26.02 -12.39 -1.55
CA ALA A 44 25.60 -13.26 -2.64
C ALA A 44 24.08 -13.53 -2.60
N GLU A 45 23.53 -13.79 -1.42
CA GLU A 45 22.08 -13.97 -1.24
C GLU A 45 21.30 -12.68 -1.57
N ALA A 46 21.82 -11.52 -1.18
CA ALA A 46 21.23 -10.23 -1.52
C ALA A 46 21.21 -9.99 -3.05
N GLN A 47 22.31 -10.30 -3.73
CA GLN A 47 22.41 -10.16 -5.18
C GLN A 47 21.41 -11.04 -5.91
N GLU A 48 21.26 -12.29 -5.49
CA GLU A 48 20.31 -13.22 -6.09
C GLU A 48 18.85 -12.78 -5.85
N MET A 49 18.53 -12.35 -4.63
CA MET A 49 17.22 -11.79 -4.31
C MET A 49 16.87 -10.58 -5.17
N PHE A 50 17.84 -9.70 -5.44
CA PHE A 50 17.61 -8.53 -6.28
C PHE A 50 17.43 -8.92 -7.75
N ARG A 51 18.17 -9.93 -8.24
CA ARG A 51 17.97 -10.49 -9.58
C ARG A 51 16.55 -11.00 -9.77
N GLU A 52 16.00 -11.74 -8.81
CA GLU A 52 14.63 -12.26 -8.88
C GLU A 52 13.58 -11.14 -8.87
N ILE A 53 13.79 -10.08 -8.07
CA ILE A 53 12.88 -8.93 -8.05
C ILE A 53 12.92 -8.18 -9.38
N ASP A 54 14.12 -7.97 -9.94
CA ASP A 54 14.30 -7.28 -11.21
C ASP A 54 13.66 -8.06 -12.37
N GLU A 55 13.82 -9.39 -12.40
CA GLU A 55 13.16 -10.26 -13.38
C GLU A 55 11.63 -10.24 -13.25
N ALA A 56 11.11 -10.24 -12.02
CA ALA A 56 9.68 -10.10 -11.78
C ALA A 56 9.14 -8.74 -12.25
N ALA A 57 9.90 -7.66 -12.04
CA ALA A 57 9.54 -6.33 -12.50
C ALA A 57 9.51 -6.26 -14.05
N GLU A 58 10.55 -6.76 -14.73
CA GLU A 58 10.60 -6.80 -16.19
C GLU A 58 9.50 -7.69 -16.80
N LYS A 59 9.20 -8.83 -16.18
CA LYS A 59 8.08 -9.67 -16.62
C LYS A 59 6.73 -8.95 -16.46
N SER A 60 6.57 -8.13 -15.40
CA SER A 60 5.33 -7.38 -15.18
C SER A 60 5.08 -6.31 -16.24
N LYS A 61 6.13 -5.72 -16.82
CA LYS A 61 6.04 -4.77 -17.94
C LYS A 61 5.47 -5.40 -19.21
N ASN A 62 5.65 -6.72 -19.38
CA ASN A 62 5.21 -7.49 -20.53
C ASN A 62 3.91 -8.28 -20.30
N LEU A 63 3.12 -7.96 -19.26
CA LEU A 63 1.83 -8.61 -19.02
C LEU A 63 0.84 -8.29 -20.17
N ILE A 64 0.71 -9.23 -21.10
CA ILE A 64 -0.24 -9.14 -22.21
C ILE A 64 -1.66 -9.36 -21.67
N GLN A 65 -2.57 -8.46 -22.01
CA GLN A 65 -4.00 -8.63 -21.75
C GLN A 65 -4.55 -9.80 -22.57
N PRO A 66 -5.50 -10.61 -22.04
CA PRO A 66 -6.12 -11.69 -22.80
C PRO A 66 -6.67 -11.22 -24.14
N GLU A 67 -6.53 -12.05 -25.18
CA GLU A 67 -7.16 -11.77 -26.46
C GLU A 67 -8.68 -11.70 -26.32
N LEU A 68 -9.28 -10.82 -27.12
CA LEU A 68 -10.73 -10.72 -27.17
C LEU A 68 -11.33 -12.04 -27.66
N PRO A 69 -12.42 -12.52 -27.04
CA PRO A 69 -13.17 -13.63 -27.60
C PRO A 69 -13.57 -13.32 -29.05
N GLY A 70 -13.46 -14.32 -29.93
CA GLY A 70 -13.99 -14.24 -31.29
C GLY A 70 -15.51 -14.09 -31.30
N LEU A 71 -16.05 -13.44 -32.33
CA LEU A 71 -17.50 -13.38 -32.58
C LEU A 71 -18.02 -14.77 -32.98
N VAL A 72 -19.11 -15.20 -32.35
CA VAL A 72 -19.83 -16.41 -32.77
C VAL A 72 -20.97 -15.97 -33.70
N LYS A 73 -21.05 -16.57 -34.88
CA LYS A 73 -22.22 -16.40 -35.75
C LYS A 73 -23.39 -17.12 -35.11
N SER A 74 -24.36 -16.38 -34.59
CA SER A 74 -25.61 -16.96 -34.11
C SER A 74 -26.54 -17.19 -35.31
N ASP A 75 -26.83 -18.44 -35.63
CA ASP A 75 -27.93 -18.79 -36.53
C ASP A 75 -29.24 -18.49 -35.80
N PHE A 76 -29.77 -17.27 -35.96
CA PHE A 76 -31.07 -16.90 -35.40
C PHE A 76 -32.16 -17.74 -36.10
N ILE A 77 -32.61 -18.80 -35.42
CA ILE A 77 -33.76 -19.61 -35.84
C ILE A 77 -35.04 -18.88 -35.39
N GLY A 78 -35.81 -18.36 -36.35
CA GLY A 78 -37.21 -17.97 -36.13
C GLY A 78 -37.61 -16.69 -36.84
N GLU A 79 -38.20 -16.83 -38.02
CA GLU A 79 -38.82 -15.76 -38.80
C GLU A 79 -40.02 -15.13 -38.06
N SER A 80 -39.91 -13.84 -37.72
CA SER A 80 -41.00 -12.89 -37.86
C SER A 80 -40.43 -11.47 -38.07
N GLY A 81 -41.13 -10.66 -38.86
CA GLY A 81 -40.64 -9.48 -39.59
C GLY A 81 -40.11 -8.27 -38.80
N ALA A 82 -39.72 -8.41 -37.53
CA ALA A 82 -38.99 -7.38 -36.79
C ALA A 82 -37.46 -7.45 -36.98
N LEU A 83 -36.95 -8.48 -37.68
CA LEU A 83 -35.52 -8.77 -37.83
C LEU A 83 -35.01 -8.63 -39.27
N LYS A 84 -35.41 -7.56 -39.97
CA LYS A 84 -34.75 -7.13 -41.23
C LYS A 84 -33.33 -6.58 -41.00
N ALA A 85 -32.87 -6.49 -39.75
CA ALA A 85 -31.49 -6.19 -39.37
C ALA A 85 -30.52 -7.38 -39.51
N SER A 86 -30.95 -8.52 -40.08
CA SER A 86 -30.17 -9.78 -40.07
C SER A 86 -29.14 -9.96 -41.19
N ARG A 87 -28.78 -8.90 -41.94
CA ARG A 87 -27.61 -8.94 -42.87
C ARG A 87 -26.52 -7.93 -42.55
N THR A 88 -26.72 -7.08 -41.54
CA THR A 88 -25.74 -6.08 -41.07
C THR A 88 -25.26 -6.38 -39.64
N LEU A 89 -25.64 -7.52 -39.08
CA LEU A 89 -25.00 -8.05 -37.88
C LEU A 89 -23.54 -8.38 -38.23
N PHE A 90 -22.62 -7.84 -37.43
CA PHE A 90 -21.17 -8.14 -37.37
C PHE A 90 -20.20 -7.19 -38.09
N GLU A 91 -20.37 -5.87 -37.94
CA GLU A 91 -19.24 -4.92 -38.13
C GLU A 91 -18.38 -4.74 -36.85
N GLY A 92 -18.78 -5.32 -35.72
CA GLY A 92 -18.00 -5.29 -34.46
C GLY A 92 -18.87 -5.52 -33.22
N GLY A 93 -18.26 -5.93 -32.10
CA GLY A 93 -18.98 -6.13 -30.84
C GLY A 93 -19.61 -4.85 -30.30
N LYS A 94 -18.94 -3.71 -30.43
CA LYS A 94 -19.38 -2.40 -29.93
C LYS A 94 -20.68 -1.97 -30.59
N MET A 95 -20.83 -2.22 -31.88
CA MET A 95 -22.07 -1.90 -32.59
C MET A 95 -23.23 -2.78 -32.12
N LEU A 96 -22.96 -4.08 -31.89
CA LEU A 96 -23.96 -4.97 -31.31
C LEU A 96 -24.38 -4.49 -29.93
N TYR A 97 -23.42 -4.07 -29.10
CA TYR A 97 -23.66 -3.45 -27.80
C TYR A 97 -24.55 -2.21 -27.93
N ASP A 98 -24.15 -1.23 -28.75
CA ASP A 98 -24.83 0.05 -28.92
C ASP A 98 -26.26 -0.14 -29.45
N ASN A 99 -26.48 -1.10 -30.35
CA ASN A 99 -27.80 -1.42 -30.89
C ASN A 99 -28.72 -2.15 -29.90
N LEU A 100 -28.18 -3.03 -29.06
CA LEU A 100 -28.98 -3.83 -28.12
C LEU A 100 -29.27 -3.10 -26.80
N LEU A 101 -28.35 -2.25 -26.35
CA LEU A 101 -28.32 -1.71 -24.99
C LEU A 101 -28.32 -0.18 -24.98
N GLY A 102 -28.16 0.47 -26.14
CA GLY A 102 -28.00 1.92 -26.23
C GLY A 102 -26.67 2.38 -25.64
N SER A 103 -26.49 3.70 -25.54
CA SER A 103 -25.38 4.29 -24.78
C SER A 103 -25.65 4.14 -23.28
N TYR A 104 -25.57 2.92 -22.75
CA TYR A 104 -25.47 2.70 -21.31
C TYR A 104 -24.25 3.53 -20.84
N GLN A 105 -24.54 4.68 -20.22
CA GLN A 105 -23.62 5.81 -20.22
C GLN A 105 -22.36 5.48 -19.42
N GLY A 106 -21.20 5.90 -19.95
CA GLY A 106 -19.93 5.94 -19.21
C GLY A 106 -18.95 4.78 -19.46
N LEU A 107 -19.29 3.76 -20.24
CA LEU A 107 -18.33 2.69 -20.57
C LEU A 107 -17.41 3.05 -21.74
N PRO A 108 -16.10 2.79 -21.64
CA PRO A 108 -15.16 3.05 -22.73
C PRO A 108 -15.42 2.13 -23.93
N ASP A 109 -15.05 2.58 -25.14
CA ASP A 109 -15.30 1.88 -26.40
C ASP A 109 -14.77 0.44 -26.42
N ALA A 110 -13.59 0.23 -25.85
CA ALA A 110 -12.98 -1.11 -25.77
C ALA A 110 -13.78 -2.08 -24.89
N ALA A 111 -14.43 -1.58 -23.82
CA ALA A 111 -15.30 -2.37 -22.97
C ALA A 111 -16.60 -2.71 -23.69
N ARG A 112 -17.21 -1.73 -24.37
CA ARG A 112 -18.41 -1.95 -25.19
C ARG A 112 -18.16 -2.97 -26.30
N GLU A 113 -16.99 -2.91 -26.94
CA GLU A 113 -16.56 -3.90 -27.92
C GLU A 113 -16.54 -5.31 -27.33
N GLU A 114 -15.88 -5.50 -26.19
CA GLU A 114 -15.81 -6.82 -25.55
C GLU A 114 -17.17 -7.31 -25.08
N LEU A 115 -17.92 -6.47 -24.38
CA LEU A 115 -19.24 -6.83 -23.84
C LEU A 115 -20.19 -7.21 -24.96
N GLY A 116 -20.20 -6.48 -26.08
CA GLY A 116 -21.00 -6.87 -27.23
C GLY A 116 -20.60 -8.24 -27.80
N ARG A 117 -19.29 -8.56 -27.87
CA ARG A 117 -18.86 -9.92 -28.25
C ARG A 117 -19.31 -10.97 -27.25
N LEU A 118 -19.27 -10.69 -25.96
CA LEU A 118 -19.75 -11.60 -24.91
C LEU A 118 -21.27 -11.80 -24.97
N VAL A 119 -22.04 -10.73 -25.20
CA VAL A 119 -23.49 -10.80 -25.43
C VAL A 119 -23.78 -11.72 -26.61
N SER A 120 -23.07 -11.59 -27.73
CA SER A 120 -23.27 -12.47 -28.90
C SER A 120 -23.12 -13.97 -28.59
N LYS A 121 -22.35 -14.31 -27.55
CA LYS A 121 -22.10 -15.69 -27.14
C LYS A 121 -23.16 -16.28 -26.22
N SER A 122 -23.85 -15.44 -25.44
CA SER A 122 -24.82 -15.89 -24.43
C SER A 122 -26.25 -15.43 -24.68
N LEU A 123 -26.48 -14.71 -25.78
CA LEU A 123 -27.78 -14.20 -26.16
C LEU A 123 -28.78 -15.32 -26.45
N ASN A 124 -29.90 -15.27 -25.76
CA ASN A 124 -31.04 -16.17 -25.91
C ASN A 124 -32.34 -15.38 -26.02
N LEU A 125 -33.29 -15.90 -26.80
CA LEU A 125 -34.63 -15.34 -26.91
C LEU A 125 -35.59 -16.15 -26.04
N ARG A 126 -36.20 -15.49 -25.05
CA ARG A 126 -37.25 -16.09 -24.22
C ARG A 126 -38.59 -15.45 -24.52
N ARG A 127 -39.60 -16.28 -24.81
CA ARG A 127 -41.00 -15.83 -24.89
C ARG A 127 -41.66 -15.95 -23.53
N ASP A 128 -42.29 -14.87 -23.08
CA ASP A 128 -43.12 -14.82 -21.88
C ASP A 128 -44.49 -14.24 -22.24
N GLY A 129 -45.46 -15.12 -22.49
CA GLY A 129 -46.76 -14.77 -23.08
C GLY A 129 -46.60 -14.13 -24.47
N ASN A 130 -47.16 -12.93 -24.67
CA ASN A 130 -47.05 -12.15 -25.91
C ASN A 130 -45.76 -11.30 -25.99
N ARG A 131 -44.83 -11.44 -25.03
CA ARG A 131 -43.59 -10.66 -24.99
C ARG A 131 -42.38 -11.52 -25.31
N VAL A 132 -41.40 -10.91 -25.97
CA VAL A 132 -40.11 -11.51 -26.30
C VAL A 132 -39.05 -10.77 -25.49
N CYS A 133 -38.32 -11.50 -24.65
CA CYS A 133 -37.22 -10.98 -23.85
C CYS A 133 -35.89 -11.50 -24.41
N LEU A 134 -34.95 -10.59 -24.65
CA LEU A 134 -33.56 -10.94 -24.89
C LEU A 134 -32.89 -11.19 -23.55
N GLN A 135 -32.39 -12.40 -23.34
CA GLN A 135 -31.69 -12.82 -22.14
C GLN A 135 -30.22 -13.09 -22.45
N PHE A 136 -29.32 -12.63 -21.59
CA PHE A 136 -27.91 -12.94 -21.69
C PHE A 136 -27.22 -12.75 -20.33
N ASP A 137 -26.11 -13.47 -20.15
CA ASP A 137 -25.15 -13.24 -19.09
C ASP A 137 -23.78 -13.22 -19.75
N THR A 138 -23.09 -12.08 -19.72
CA THR A 138 -21.78 -11.97 -20.38
C THR A 138 -20.68 -12.73 -19.62
N GLY A 139 -20.93 -13.10 -18.36
CA GLY A 139 -19.84 -13.27 -17.40
C GLY A 139 -19.05 -11.96 -17.23
N TYR A 140 -17.96 -12.00 -16.46
CA TYR A 140 -17.04 -10.85 -16.38
C TYR A 140 -16.22 -10.74 -17.66
N THR A 141 -15.96 -9.51 -18.12
CA THR A 141 -14.95 -9.25 -19.15
C THR A 141 -13.63 -9.91 -18.76
N VAL A 142 -12.95 -10.51 -19.74
CA VAL A 142 -11.62 -11.10 -19.54
C VAL A 142 -10.56 -10.02 -19.35
N ARG A 143 -10.78 -8.84 -19.95
CA ARG A 143 -9.93 -7.65 -19.73
C ARG A 143 -10.55 -6.72 -18.70
N ALA A 144 -9.69 -5.91 -18.08
CA ALA A 144 -10.08 -4.89 -17.12
C ALA A 144 -10.03 -3.50 -17.76
N TYR A 145 -10.93 -2.61 -17.31
CA TYR A 145 -11.10 -1.29 -17.88
C TYR A 145 -11.09 -0.20 -16.81
N ASN A 146 -10.74 1.02 -17.18
CA ASN A 146 -10.93 2.23 -16.39
C ASN A 146 -11.66 3.27 -17.26
N ASP A 147 -11.85 4.48 -16.74
CA ASP A 147 -12.57 5.54 -17.45
C ASP A 147 -11.84 6.01 -18.74
N GLU A 148 -10.53 5.71 -18.84
CA GLU A 148 -9.70 6.03 -20.01
C GLU A 148 -9.72 4.91 -21.07
N GLY A 149 -10.17 3.70 -20.73
CA GLY A 149 -10.19 2.55 -21.64
C GLY A 149 -9.65 1.27 -21.04
N LEU A 150 -8.82 0.57 -21.80
CA LEU A 150 -8.20 -0.69 -21.37
C LEU A 150 -7.17 -0.42 -20.26
N LEU A 151 -7.28 -1.13 -19.14
CA LEU A 151 -6.32 -1.00 -18.05
C LEU A 151 -4.92 -1.42 -18.52
N GLY A 152 -3.94 -0.54 -18.29
CA GLY A 152 -2.54 -0.77 -18.66
C GLY A 152 -1.81 -1.78 -17.76
N THR A 153 -0.49 -1.64 -17.68
CA THR A 153 0.39 -2.44 -16.81
C THR A 153 0.24 -2.08 -15.33
N SER A 154 -0.31 -0.90 -15.03
CA SER A 154 -0.58 -0.42 -13.67
C SER A 154 -1.88 0.38 -13.60
N GLY A 155 -2.42 0.55 -12.40
CA GLY A 155 -3.64 1.32 -12.15
C GLY A 155 -4.76 0.52 -11.53
N THR A 156 -5.89 1.19 -11.29
CA THR A 156 -7.14 0.57 -10.87
C THR A 156 -8.12 0.54 -12.04
N GLY A 157 -8.77 -0.61 -12.21
CA GLY A 157 -9.84 -0.79 -13.18
C GLY A 157 -10.86 -1.79 -12.66
N TYR A 158 -11.75 -2.22 -13.54
CA TYR A 158 -12.84 -3.13 -13.23
C TYR A 158 -13.09 -4.10 -14.39
N HIS A 159 -13.40 -5.34 -14.03
CA HIS A 159 -14.07 -6.27 -14.93
C HIS A 159 -15.57 -6.02 -14.86
N ILE A 160 -16.25 -6.07 -16.01
CA ILE A 160 -17.67 -5.73 -16.13
C ILE A 160 -18.44 -7.01 -16.46
N ARG A 161 -19.56 -7.25 -15.79
CA ARG A 161 -20.54 -8.28 -16.18
C ARG A 161 -21.87 -7.61 -16.41
N MET A 162 -22.53 -7.96 -17.50
CA MET A 162 -23.89 -7.53 -17.80
C MET A 162 -24.81 -8.74 -17.85
N LEU A 163 -25.93 -8.61 -17.14
CA LEU A 163 -26.94 -9.63 -17.02
C LEU A 163 -28.27 -9.04 -17.44
N LYS A 164 -28.93 -9.68 -18.41
CA LYS A 164 -30.29 -9.32 -18.81
C LYS A 164 -31.20 -10.52 -18.61
N GLU A 165 -32.17 -10.38 -17.71
CA GLU A 165 -33.08 -11.45 -17.32
C GLU A 165 -34.54 -11.01 -17.40
N SER A 166 -35.44 -12.00 -17.43
CA SER A 166 -36.89 -11.75 -17.45
C SER A 166 -37.38 -11.72 -16.02
N ASN A 167 -38.02 -10.63 -15.63
CA ASN A 167 -38.67 -10.50 -14.34
C ASN A 167 -40.16 -10.79 -14.51
N ASN A 168 -40.58 -11.98 -14.07
CA ASN A 168 -41.95 -12.45 -14.22
C ASN A 168 -42.93 -11.71 -13.29
N VAL A 169 -42.43 -11.07 -12.23
CA VAL A 169 -43.24 -10.34 -11.24
C VAL A 169 -43.55 -8.94 -11.76
N GLU A 170 -42.53 -8.19 -12.15
CA GLU A 170 -42.64 -6.82 -12.67
C GLU A 170 -42.99 -6.78 -14.15
N LYS A 171 -43.00 -7.94 -14.82
CA LYS A 171 -43.29 -8.06 -16.24
C LYS A 171 -42.30 -7.18 -17.03
N SER A 172 -41.01 -7.27 -16.73
CA SER A 172 -39.94 -6.49 -17.38
C SER A 172 -38.77 -7.37 -17.83
N CYS A 173 -37.90 -6.80 -18.67
CA CYS A 173 -36.60 -7.38 -19.03
C CYS A 173 -35.51 -6.54 -18.40
N ASP A 174 -35.08 -6.93 -17.22
CA ASP A 174 -34.20 -6.12 -16.38
C ASP A 174 -32.76 -6.31 -16.82
N LEU A 175 -32.06 -5.19 -17.01
CA LEU A 175 -30.64 -5.16 -17.29
C LEU A 175 -29.90 -4.72 -16.03
N SER A 176 -28.97 -5.55 -15.56
CA SER A 176 -28.08 -5.22 -14.45
C SER A 176 -26.62 -5.30 -14.88
N THR A 177 -25.79 -4.55 -14.16
CA THR A 177 -24.34 -4.49 -14.36
C THR A 177 -23.64 -4.73 -13.04
N GLU A 178 -22.66 -5.62 -13.05
CA GLU A 178 -21.77 -5.88 -11.91
C GLU A 178 -20.35 -5.45 -12.26
N HIS A 179 -19.64 -4.90 -11.27
CA HIS A 179 -18.23 -4.50 -11.40
C HIS A 179 -17.36 -5.27 -10.42
N LYS A 180 -16.27 -5.84 -10.91
CA LYS A 180 -15.22 -6.46 -10.09
C LYS A 180 -13.93 -5.66 -10.23
N TYR A 181 -13.61 -4.88 -9.19
CA TYR A 181 -12.41 -4.06 -9.15
C TYR A 181 -11.13 -4.89 -9.17
N VAL A 182 -10.15 -4.43 -9.93
CA VAL A 182 -8.81 -4.98 -10.00
C VAL A 182 -7.79 -3.85 -9.94
N THR A 183 -6.70 -4.07 -9.20
CA THR A 183 -5.57 -3.15 -9.15
C THR A 183 -4.32 -3.86 -9.65
N ARG A 184 -3.65 -3.26 -10.64
CA ARG A 184 -2.34 -3.69 -11.12
C ARG A 184 -1.26 -2.80 -10.52
N THR A 185 -0.28 -3.42 -9.87
CA THR A 185 0.87 -2.70 -9.33
C THR A 185 2.02 -2.77 -10.31
N GLU A 186 2.51 -1.60 -10.70
CA GLU A 186 3.81 -1.42 -11.32
C GLU A 186 4.90 -1.83 -10.32
N LEU A 187 5.57 -2.94 -10.63
CA LEU A 187 6.75 -3.34 -9.89
C LEU A 187 7.93 -2.53 -10.41
N VAL A 188 8.75 -2.02 -9.50
CA VAL A 188 10.01 -1.34 -9.83
C VAL A 188 11.16 -2.28 -9.57
N THR A 189 12.22 -2.17 -10.34
CA THR A 189 13.45 -2.94 -10.06
C THR A 189 14.05 -2.50 -8.72
N MET A 190 14.85 -3.36 -8.09
CA MET A 190 15.62 -3.01 -6.91
C MET A 190 16.65 -1.92 -7.21
N ASN A 191 17.13 -1.82 -8.45
CA ASN A 191 18.01 -0.73 -8.88
C ASN A 191 17.28 0.62 -8.92
N GLU A 192 16.13 0.70 -9.59
CA GLU A 192 15.30 1.91 -9.61
C GLU A 192 14.87 2.31 -8.19
N PHE A 193 14.45 1.33 -7.38
CA PHE A 193 14.05 1.57 -5.99
C PHE A 193 15.22 2.07 -5.13
N ARG A 194 16.40 1.44 -5.26
CA ARG A 194 17.63 1.89 -4.58
C ARG A 194 17.93 3.34 -4.91
N ASP A 195 17.93 3.69 -6.19
CA ASP A 195 18.37 5.01 -6.65
C ASP A 195 17.43 6.09 -6.12
N ASN A 196 16.11 5.87 -6.22
CA ASN A 196 15.10 6.77 -5.64
C ASN A 196 15.28 6.94 -4.13
N MET A 197 15.43 5.83 -3.40
CA MET A 197 15.59 5.89 -1.94
C MET A 197 16.88 6.58 -1.54
N LEU A 198 18.02 6.21 -2.13
CA LEU A 198 19.32 6.76 -1.77
C LEU A 198 19.43 8.24 -2.13
N GLN A 199 18.98 8.61 -3.33
CA GLN A 199 18.96 10.00 -3.78
C GLN A 199 18.10 10.85 -2.85
N GLY A 200 16.84 10.45 -2.60
CA GLY A 200 15.94 11.21 -1.74
C GLY A 200 16.51 11.43 -0.33
N HIS A 201 17.11 10.40 0.27
CA HIS A 201 17.80 10.56 1.56
C HIS A 201 18.94 11.58 1.49
N ASN A 202 19.78 11.49 0.46
CA ASN A 202 20.96 12.34 0.33
C ASN A 202 20.61 13.80 -0.01
N GLU A 203 19.52 14.04 -0.73
CA GLU A 203 18.97 15.38 -0.94
C GLU A 203 18.50 16.01 0.38
N ILE A 204 17.80 15.25 1.23
CA ILE A 204 17.35 15.72 2.55
C ILE A 204 18.56 15.99 3.46
N ARG A 205 19.54 15.09 3.47
CA ARG A 205 20.77 15.23 4.26
C ARG A 205 21.63 16.41 3.82
N GLY A 206 21.67 16.69 2.51
CA GLY A 206 22.33 17.88 1.96
C GLY A 206 21.78 19.18 2.54
N LYS A 207 20.46 19.27 2.79
CA LYS A 207 19.82 20.44 3.42
C LYS A 207 20.26 20.69 4.86
N HIS A 208 20.84 19.68 5.52
CA HIS A 208 21.37 19.77 6.88
C HIS A 208 22.89 19.86 6.90
N ASN A 209 23.54 19.87 5.72
CA ASN A 209 24.98 19.75 5.58
C ASN A 209 25.56 18.54 6.34
N VAL A 210 24.84 17.40 6.34
CA VAL A 210 25.32 16.13 6.91
C VAL A 210 25.76 15.18 5.80
N ALA A 211 26.75 14.32 6.09
CA ALA A 211 27.36 13.45 5.10
C ALA A 211 26.33 12.54 4.41
N PRO A 212 26.43 12.29 3.08
CA PRO A 212 25.51 11.41 2.38
C PRO A 212 25.63 9.96 2.85
N LEU A 213 24.52 9.23 2.84
CA LEU A 213 24.46 7.79 3.05
C LEU A 213 25.00 7.05 1.82
N LYS A 214 25.54 5.85 2.06
CA LYS A 214 25.89 4.86 1.04
C LYS A 214 24.91 3.70 1.08
N TRP A 215 24.59 3.14 -0.08
CA TRP A 215 23.75 1.94 -0.11
C TRP A 215 24.48 0.73 0.46
N ASN A 216 23.78 -0.10 1.25
CA ASN A 216 24.28 -1.39 1.71
C ASN A 216 23.30 -2.51 1.28
N PRO A 217 23.70 -3.39 0.35
CA PRO A 217 22.83 -4.43 -0.19
C PRO A 217 22.42 -5.48 0.86
N MET A 218 23.28 -5.78 1.85
CA MET A 218 22.95 -6.74 2.91
C MET A 218 21.84 -6.19 3.82
N ILE A 219 21.88 -4.88 4.12
CA ILE A 219 20.80 -4.21 4.87
C ILE A 219 19.49 -4.27 4.06
N ALA A 220 19.53 -3.96 2.76
CA ALA A 220 18.34 -3.98 1.92
C ALA A 220 17.71 -5.38 1.82
N ALA A 221 18.53 -6.43 1.68
CA ALA A 221 18.06 -7.80 1.72
C ALA A 221 17.48 -8.19 3.09
N ASN A 222 18.09 -7.75 4.20
CA ASN A 222 17.54 -7.98 5.54
C ASN A 222 16.15 -7.35 5.70
N VAL A 223 15.98 -6.11 5.23
CA VAL A 223 14.68 -5.44 5.20
C VAL A 223 13.71 -6.24 4.34
N LYS A 224 14.08 -6.64 3.12
CA LYS A 224 13.21 -7.41 2.23
C LYS A 224 12.68 -8.69 2.90
N LYS A 225 13.57 -9.50 3.50
CA LYS A 225 13.21 -10.70 4.26
C LYS A 225 12.19 -10.40 5.34
N TYR A 226 12.38 -9.31 6.08
CA TYR A 226 11.45 -8.91 7.13
C TYR A 226 10.08 -8.49 6.58
N LEU A 227 10.05 -7.72 5.48
CA LEU A 227 8.80 -7.29 4.86
C LEU A 227 8.00 -8.47 4.28
N GLU A 228 8.69 -9.44 3.67
CA GLU A 228 8.07 -10.68 3.18
C GLU A 228 7.53 -11.53 4.33
N TYR A 229 8.28 -11.62 5.44
CA TYR A 229 7.80 -12.25 6.66
C TYR A 229 6.53 -11.56 7.19
N GLN A 230 6.52 -10.22 7.24
CA GLN A 230 5.34 -9.45 7.65
C GLN A 230 4.14 -9.74 6.74
N ASN A 231 4.34 -9.77 5.42
CA ASN A 231 3.28 -10.09 4.46
C ASN A 231 2.72 -11.50 4.73
N LYS A 232 3.60 -12.50 4.77
CA LYS A 232 3.23 -13.92 4.81
C LYS A 232 2.63 -14.37 6.15
N TYR A 233 3.12 -13.84 7.26
CA TYR A 233 2.81 -14.39 8.60
C TYR A 233 2.12 -13.42 9.55
N GLN A 234 2.20 -12.11 9.29
CA GLN A 234 1.69 -11.08 10.20
C GLN A 234 0.63 -10.20 9.57
N GLY A 235 0.06 -10.60 8.44
CA GLY A 235 -0.99 -9.85 7.75
C GLY A 235 -0.51 -8.49 7.22
N CYS A 236 0.77 -8.39 6.86
CA CYS A 236 1.41 -7.18 6.35
C CYS A 236 1.15 -5.94 7.23
N ARG A 237 1.20 -6.12 8.55
CA ARG A 237 1.10 -5.01 9.51
C ARG A 237 2.37 -4.17 9.46
N MET A 238 2.22 -2.85 9.62
CA MET A 238 3.35 -1.94 9.74
C MET A 238 3.87 -1.99 11.18
N GLU A 239 4.64 -3.04 11.47
CA GLU A 239 5.28 -3.26 12.76
C GLU A 239 6.80 -3.30 12.55
N HIS A 240 7.52 -2.70 13.49
CA HIS A 240 8.97 -2.65 13.48
C HIS A 240 9.58 -4.04 13.69
N SER A 241 10.65 -4.35 12.95
CA SER A 241 11.39 -5.60 13.15
C SER A 241 11.98 -5.68 14.55
N PRO A 242 12.11 -6.87 15.16
CA PRO A 242 12.78 -6.98 16.45
C PRO A 242 14.21 -6.45 16.37
N VAL A 243 14.69 -5.76 17.41
CA VAL A 243 16.07 -5.23 17.45
C VAL A 243 17.11 -6.34 17.24
N THR A 244 16.82 -7.56 17.68
CA THR A 244 17.68 -8.73 17.48
C THR A 244 17.87 -9.11 16.01
N THR A 245 16.94 -8.78 15.11
CA THR A 245 17.06 -9.05 13.67
C THR A 245 17.68 -7.89 12.90
N ARG A 246 18.17 -6.87 13.61
CA ARG A 246 18.79 -5.66 13.02
C ARG A 246 20.31 -5.65 13.12
N THR A 247 20.90 -6.70 13.70
CA THR A 247 22.34 -6.90 13.78
C THR A 247 22.76 -7.84 12.66
N LEU A 248 23.73 -7.40 11.85
CA LEU A 248 24.25 -8.14 10.70
C LEU A 248 25.77 -8.32 10.84
N PRO A 249 26.38 -9.33 10.19
CA PRO A 249 27.83 -9.41 10.03
C PRO A 249 28.41 -8.08 9.53
N GLY A 250 29.40 -7.55 10.23
CA GLY A 250 29.98 -6.22 9.95
C GLY A 250 29.16 -5.02 10.47
N ILE A 251 28.02 -5.25 11.11
CA ILE A 251 27.13 -4.23 11.72
C ILE A 251 26.75 -4.66 13.16
N PRO A 252 27.72 -4.71 14.09
CA PRO A 252 27.51 -5.31 15.41
C PRO A 252 26.65 -4.46 16.35
N GLN A 253 26.58 -3.14 16.14
CA GLN A 253 25.75 -2.24 16.94
C GLN A 253 24.27 -2.25 16.55
N GLY A 254 23.92 -2.96 15.47
CA GLY A 254 22.57 -3.01 14.94
C GLY A 254 22.18 -1.78 14.11
N THR A 255 21.06 -1.90 13.41
CA THR A 255 20.51 -0.85 12.54
C THR A 255 19.29 -0.17 13.17
N GLY A 256 19.10 1.11 12.83
CA GLY A 256 17.83 1.81 13.02
C GLY A 256 16.83 1.39 11.94
N GLU A 257 15.55 1.74 12.05
CA GLU A 257 14.55 1.37 11.04
C GLU A 257 13.46 2.43 10.87
N ASN A 258 13.10 2.72 9.63
CA ASN A 258 11.85 3.40 9.26
C ASN A 258 10.95 2.43 8.50
N LEU A 259 9.63 2.57 8.70
CA LEU A 259 8.62 1.84 7.95
C LEU A 259 7.59 2.82 7.37
N MET A 260 6.97 2.41 6.28
CA MET A 260 5.81 3.09 5.72
C MET A 260 4.85 2.07 5.13
N THR A 261 3.55 2.32 5.26
CA THR A 261 2.54 1.60 4.50
C THR A 261 1.61 2.57 3.79
N CYS A 262 1.20 2.22 2.57
CA CYS A 262 0.24 3.01 1.82
C CYS A 262 -0.71 2.13 0.98
N CYS A 263 -1.94 2.61 0.81
CA CYS A 263 -2.83 2.13 -0.25
C CYS A 263 -2.34 2.68 -1.59
N SER A 264 -1.85 1.80 -2.46
CA SER A 264 -1.36 2.19 -3.77
C SER A 264 -2.46 2.08 -4.82
N PRO A 265 -2.66 3.11 -5.67
CA PRO A 265 -3.51 3.01 -6.86
C PRO A 265 -2.83 2.24 -8.01
N GLY A 266 -1.72 1.55 -7.75
CA GLY A 266 -0.97 0.78 -8.74
C GLY A 266 0.48 1.22 -8.93
N LYS A 267 0.96 2.20 -8.19
CA LYS A 267 2.38 2.62 -8.21
C LYS A 267 3.01 2.58 -6.83
N ILE A 268 4.28 2.22 -6.76
CA ILE A 268 5.07 2.37 -5.53
C ILE A 268 5.36 3.87 -5.36
N PRO A 269 5.14 4.47 -4.17
CA PRO A 269 5.42 5.88 -3.97
C PRO A 269 6.90 6.19 -4.24
N PRO A 270 7.23 7.14 -5.13
CA PRO A 270 8.63 7.47 -5.43
C PRO A 270 9.31 8.27 -4.30
N ASP A 271 8.55 9.09 -3.56
CA ASP A 271 9.10 10.11 -2.64
C ASP A 271 9.09 9.70 -1.16
N VAL A 272 9.33 8.41 -0.85
CA VAL A 272 9.23 7.88 0.53
C VAL A 272 10.11 8.63 1.53
N ALA A 273 11.36 8.93 1.15
CA ALA A 273 12.30 9.65 2.01
C ALA A 273 11.77 11.05 2.38
N SER A 274 11.18 11.75 1.40
CA SER A 274 10.57 13.07 1.59
C SER A 274 9.31 12.98 2.47
N MET A 275 8.52 11.92 2.34
CA MET A 275 7.37 11.67 3.22
C MET A 275 7.82 11.51 4.68
N TRP A 276 8.87 10.73 4.95
CA TRP A 276 9.46 10.65 6.29
C TRP A 276 10.04 11.98 6.77
N ALA A 277 10.73 12.72 5.89
CA ALA A 277 11.31 14.01 6.26
C ALA A 277 10.29 15.12 6.48
N SER A 278 9.03 14.94 6.04
CA SER A 278 7.95 15.91 6.32
C SER A 278 7.70 16.09 7.82
N GLU A 279 8.07 15.12 8.66
CA GLU A 279 8.03 15.25 10.11
C GLU A 279 8.94 16.38 10.65
N ALA A 280 9.88 16.90 9.85
CA ALA A 280 10.67 18.08 10.19
C ALA A 280 9.81 19.31 10.51
N TYR A 281 8.62 19.42 9.90
CA TYR A 281 7.66 20.50 10.19
C TYR A 281 7.06 20.42 11.60
N CYS A 282 7.20 19.27 12.26
CA CYS A 282 6.75 19.00 13.61
C CYS A 282 7.90 18.86 14.61
N TYR A 283 9.14 19.08 14.16
CA TYR A 283 10.34 18.87 14.94
C TYR A 283 11.04 20.19 15.31
N ARG A 284 11.47 20.27 16.57
CA ARG A 284 12.43 21.26 17.10
C ARG A 284 13.75 20.58 17.44
N HIS A 285 14.85 21.21 17.08
CA HIS A 285 16.19 20.69 17.33
C HIS A 285 16.43 20.43 18.83
N GLY A 286 16.76 19.19 19.17
CA GLY A 286 16.89 18.77 20.56
C GLY A 286 17.36 17.33 20.70
N LYS A 287 17.75 16.96 21.93
CA LYS A 287 18.12 15.59 22.28
C LYS A 287 16.91 14.67 22.12
N ILE A 288 17.11 13.51 21.51
CA ILE A 288 16.08 12.46 21.45
C ILE A 288 15.64 12.10 22.87
N GLY A 289 14.34 11.96 23.08
CA GLY A 289 13.73 11.75 24.40
C GLY A 289 13.40 13.03 25.16
N ASN A 290 13.77 14.22 24.65
CA ASN A 290 13.17 15.46 25.13
C ASN A 290 11.74 15.59 24.55
N PRO A 291 10.67 15.61 25.38
CA PRO A 291 9.29 15.69 24.90
C PRO A 291 8.99 16.96 24.09
N CYS A 292 9.78 18.03 24.28
CA CYS A 292 9.62 19.27 23.53
C CYS A 292 10.25 19.26 22.12
N THR A 293 10.84 18.14 21.69
CA THR A 293 11.31 17.99 20.30
C THR A 293 10.16 17.87 19.32
N GLY A 294 9.00 17.38 19.76
CA GLY A 294 7.76 17.46 18.99
C GLY A 294 7.02 18.76 19.30
N TYR A 295 6.59 19.49 18.28
CA TYR A 295 5.77 20.69 18.40
C TYR A 295 4.60 20.64 17.42
N LEU A 296 3.41 21.07 17.87
CA LEU A 296 2.20 21.10 17.04
C LEU A 296 2.27 22.26 16.03
N GLY A 297 2.98 22.03 14.94
CA GLY A 297 3.03 22.92 13.80
C GLY A 297 1.79 22.86 12.91
N PRO A 298 1.67 23.78 11.94
CA PRO A 298 0.49 23.89 11.09
C PRO A 298 0.24 22.66 10.20
N LYS A 299 1.26 21.82 10.00
CA LYS A 299 1.19 20.58 9.20
C LYS A 299 1.14 19.30 10.07
N CYS A 300 1.00 19.45 11.38
CA CYS A 300 1.11 18.36 12.34
C CYS A 300 -0.27 17.94 12.82
N SER A 301 -0.51 16.64 12.91
CA SER A 301 -1.76 16.07 13.42
C SER A 301 -1.48 15.20 14.62
N THR A 302 -2.40 15.20 15.59
CA THR A 302 -2.37 14.31 16.76
C THR A 302 -3.20 13.05 16.56
N GLU A 303 -4.15 13.04 15.61
CA GLU A 303 -5.23 12.05 15.49
C GLU A 303 -4.78 10.60 15.31
N LYS A 304 -3.59 10.39 14.74
CA LYS A 304 -3.06 9.05 14.42
C LYS A 304 -1.84 8.69 15.25
N HIS A 305 -1.50 9.49 16.27
CA HIS A 305 -0.28 9.34 17.04
C HIS A 305 -0.55 9.32 18.54
N ALA A 306 -0.40 8.13 19.14
CA ALA A 306 -0.68 7.89 20.55
C ALA A 306 0.46 8.32 21.50
N HIS A 307 1.70 8.43 21.02
CA HIS A 307 2.88 8.58 21.89
C HIS A 307 3.66 9.88 21.64
N GLY A 308 2.94 10.96 21.31
CA GLY A 308 3.49 12.25 20.91
C GLY A 308 3.54 12.42 19.40
N LEU A 309 4.03 13.58 18.94
CA LEU A 309 4.18 13.85 17.51
C LEU A 309 5.30 13.00 16.92
N MET A 310 5.03 12.41 15.76
CA MET A 310 6.01 11.60 15.05
C MET A 310 7.09 12.49 14.46
N THR A 311 8.31 12.30 14.96
CA THR A 311 9.53 12.97 14.47
C THR A 311 10.67 11.98 14.21
N GLY A 312 10.46 10.71 14.59
CA GLY A 312 11.47 9.67 14.57
C GLY A 312 11.89 9.24 13.16
N HIS A 313 10.98 9.29 12.18
CA HIS A 313 11.33 8.92 10.81
C HIS A 313 12.25 9.99 10.20
N TYR A 314 11.91 11.26 10.40
CA TYR A 314 12.76 12.37 9.97
C TYR A 314 14.13 12.35 10.65
N THR A 315 14.19 12.20 11.97
CA THR A 315 15.48 12.21 12.68
C THR A 315 16.35 11.01 12.30
N ALA A 316 15.77 9.87 11.91
CA ALA A 316 16.53 8.75 11.34
C ALA A 316 17.11 9.09 9.95
N VAL A 317 16.35 9.73 9.06
CA VAL A 317 16.82 10.17 7.74
C VAL A 317 17.97 11.18 7.88
N ALA A 318 17.83 12.16 8.77
CA ALA A 318 18.78 13.24 8.99
C ALA A 318 19.94 12.88 9.95
N TRP A 319 19.98 11.66 10.50
CA TRP A 319 20.94 11.29 11.54
C TRP A 319 22.40 11.37 11.05
N ASP A 320 23.19 12.29 11.59
CA ASP A 320 24.52 12.63 11.09
C ASP A 320 25.50 11.44 11.11
N LYS A 321 25.41 10.60 12.14
CA LYS A 321 26.27 9.44 12.34
C LYS A 321 25.88 8.23 11.50
N SER A 322 24.68 8.19 10.92
CA SER A 322 24.31 7.10 10.02
C SER A 322 25.09 7.26 8.70
N GLN A 323 25.71 6.18 8.25
CA GLN A 323 26.61 6.18 7.09
C GLN A 323 26.09 5.33 5.94
N GLN A 324 25.27 4.32 6.25
CA GLN A 324 24.73 3.39 5.27
C GLN A 324 23.22 3.23 5.45
N VAL A 325 22.55 2.93 4.34
CA VAL A 325 21.12 2.60 4.30
C VAL A 325 20.87 1.43 3.37
N GLY A 326 19.90 0.60 3.71
CA GLY A 326 19.34 -0.39 2.79
C GLY A 326 17.83 -0.41 2.95
N CYS A 327 17.12 -0.39 1.83
CA CYS A 327 15.67 -0.32 1.80
C CYS A 327 15.08 -1.41 0.90
N ALA A 328 13.84 -1.78 1.17
CA ALA A 328 13.07 -2.66 0.31
C ALA A 328 11.58 -2.36 0.42
N TYR A 329 10.82 -2.95 -0.50
CA TYR A 329 9.36 -2.93 -0.46
C TYR A 329 8.78 -4.33 -0.66
N THR A 330 7.52 -4.51 -0.24
CA THR A 330 6.69 -5.66 -0.58
C THR A 330 5.28 -5.21 -0.94
N VAL A 331 4.66 -5.90 -1.90
CA VAL A 331 3.25 -5.75 -2.22
C VAL A 331 2.48 -6.75 -1.36
N CYS A 332 1.63 -6.26 -0.47
CA CYS A 332 0.92 -7.12 0.46
C CYS A 332 -0.19 -7.91 -0.24
N ASP A 333 -0.41 -9.14 0.24
CA ASP A 333 -1.52 -9.99 -0.20
C ASP A 333 -2.84 -9.38 0.24
N ARG A 334 -2.86 -8.84 1.47
CA ARG A 334 -4.02 -8.09 1.97
C ARG A 334 -4.25 -6.80 1.17
N LYS A 335 -5.52 -6.49 0.96
CA LYS A 335 -5.96 -5.30 0.23
C LYS A 335 -6.50 -4.27 1.20
N CYS A 336 -6.44 -3.01 0.80
CA CYS A 336 -7.20 -1.98 1.48
C CYS A 336 -8.54 -1.72 0.79
N GLU A 337 -9.28 -0.74 1.29
CA GLU A 337 -10.58 -0.37 0.76
C GLU A 337 -10.53 -0.07 -0.75
N GLY A 338 -11.55 -0.54 -1.47
CA GLY A 338 -11.60 -0.50 -2.93
C GLY A 338 -10.72 -1.55 -3.62
N ASN A 339 -10.35 -2.64 -2.92
CA ASN A 339 -9.52 -3.73 -3.45
C ASN A 339 -8.13 -3.26 -3.97
N ARG A 340 -7.59 -2.20 -3.36
CA ARG A 340 -6.30 -1.62 -3.72
C ARG A 340 -5.17 -2.37 -3.03
N ASN A 341 -4.03 -2.43 -3.71
CA ASN A 341 -2.84 -3.08 -3.18
C ASN A 341 -2.25 -2.23 -2.05
N ILE A 342 -1.85 -2.89 -0.96
CA ILE A 342 -1.09 -2.25 0.11
C ILE A 342 0.39 -2.45 -0.21
N ILE A 343 1.16 -1.38 -0.17
CA ILE A 343 2.62 -1.43 -0.27
C ILE A 343 3.17 -1.21 1.13
N LEU A 344 4.06 -2.11 1.56
CA LEU A 344 4.83 -1.95 2.78
C LEU A 344 6.28 -1.72 2.40
N ILE A 345 6.87 -0.65 2.92
CA ILE A 345 8.22 -0.18 2.62
C ILE A 345 9.00 -0.07 3.93
N GLY A 346 10.27 -0.42 3.90
CA GLY A 346 11.17 -0.25 5.02
C GLY A 346 12.55 0.19 4.60
N CYS A 347 13.25 0.88 5.51
CA CYS A 347 14.68 1.15 5.42
C CYS A 347 15.32 0.87 6.76
N GLN A 348 16.54 0.34 6.73
CA GLN A 348 17.40 0.21 7.89
C GLN A 348 18.67 1.05 7.73
N TYR A 349 19.14 1.64 8.83
CA TYR A 349 20.25 2.61 8.85
C TYR A 349 21.39 2.12 9.72
N ASN A 350 22.62 2.20 9.21
CA ASN A 350 23.83 1.80 9.93
C ASN A 350 24.85 2.96 10.03
N PRO A 351 25.39 3.25 11.23
CA PRO A 351 24.86 2.87 12.54
C PRO A 351 23.42 3.34 12.75
N GLY A 352 22.70 2.67 13.64
CA GLY A 352 21.35 3.08 14.02
C GLY A 352 21.32 4.46 14.67
N GLY A 353 20.37 5.28 14.24
CA GLY A 353 20.11 6.61 14.81
C GLY A 353 19.11 6.59 15.96
N ASN A 354 18.55 7.76 16.26
CA ASN A 354 17.52 7.96 17.29
C ASN A 354 17.94 7.50 18.70
N ILE A 355 19.22 7.69 19.04
CA ILE A 355 19.77 7.33 20.34
C ILE A 355 19.26 8.34 21.39
N ILE A 356 18.58 7.83 22.42
CA ILE A 356 18.07 8.65 23.54
C ILE A 356 19.21 9.47 24.16
N GLY A 357 18.98 10.77 24.34
CA GLY A 357 19.95 11.70 24.91
C GLY A 357 20.96 12.27 23.90
N ALA A 358 21.02 11.75 22.68
CA ALA A 358 21.84 12.29 21.60
C ALA A 358 21.05 13.25 20.71
N TYR A 359 21.76 14.16 20.05
CA TYR A 359 21.18 14.99 18.99
C TYR A 359 21.25 14.24 17.64
N PRO A 360 20.27 14.44 16.74
CA PRO A 360 20.33 13.86 15.39
C PRO A 360 21.45 14.42 14.52
N TYR A 361 21.84 15.67 14.75
CA TYR A 361 22.86 16.39 14.03
C TYR A 361 23.34 17.58 14.88
N SER A 362 24.32 18.35 14.41
CA SER A 362 24.84 19.53 15.11
C SER A 362 23.86 20.71 15.11
N VAL A 363 24.05 21.69 16.00
CA VAL A 363 23.24 22.92 15.96
C VAL A 363 23.54 23.76 14.71
N GLU A 364 24.75 23.66 14.16
CA GLU A 364 25.14 24.26 12.88
C GLU A 364 24.30 23.67 11.74
N SER A 365 24.21 22.34 11.67
CA SER A 365 23.32 21.62 10.73
C SER A 365 21.85 22.03 10.90
N ALA A 366 21.41 22.28 12.14
CA ALA A 366 20.06 22.76 12.42
C ALA A 366 19.81 24.18 11.85
N ARG A 367 20.82 25.07 11.90
CA ARG A 367 20.74 26.42 11.33
C ARG A 367 20.64 26.38 9.81
N GLU A 368 21.40 25.51 9.15
CA GLU A 368 21.30 25.30 7.69
C GLU A 368 19.90 24.81 7.30
N ALA A 369 19.41 23.79 8.02
CA ALA A 369 18.12 23.18 7.73
C ALA A 369 16.92 24.13 7.96
N MET A 370 17.07 25.15 8.81
CA MET A 370 16.03 26.14 9.10
C MET A 370 15.58 26.91 7.85
N ALA A 371 16.44 27.04 6.83
CA ALA A 371 16.07 27.66 5.56
C ALA A 371 14.94 26.91 4.83
N VAL A 372 14.82 25.59 5.07
CA VAL A 372 13.79 24.73 4.48
C VAL A 372 12.71 24.37 5.50
N TYR A 373 13.11 24.16 6.76
CA TYR A 373 12.24 23.73 7.85
C TYR A 373 12.33 24.73 9.01
N PRO A 374 11.59 25.86 8.96
CA PRO A 374 11.70 26.92 9.96
C PRO A 374 11.40 26.46 11.39
N SER A 375 10.62 25.39 11.57
CA SER A 375 10.26 24.82 12.87
C SER A 375 11.43 24.22 13.65
N ILE A 376 12.55 23.90 12.99
CA ILE A 376 13.73 23.29 13.63
C ILE A 376 14.30 24.20 14.71
N LEU A 377 14.23 25.52 14.52
CA LEU A 377 14.68 26.52 15.49
C LEU A 377 13.54 27.52 15.82
N PRO A 378 13.46 28.03 17.07
CA PRO A 378 14.37 27.76 18.19
C PRO A 378 14.32 26.30 18.66
N GLY A 379 15.46 25.82 19.17
CA GLY A 379 15.58 24.45 19.63
C GLY A 379 14.61 24.13 20.78
N ALA A 380 14.39 22.83 21.00
CA ALA A 380 13.54 22.34 22.06
C ALA A 380 14.08 22.80 23.44
N PRO A 381 13.26 23.46 24.29
CA PRO A 381 13.68 23.88 25.61
C PRO A 381 14.10 22.69 26.48
N GLY A 382 15.06 22.94 27.38
CA GLY A 382 15.67 21.92 28.23
C GLY A 382 15.34 22.07 29.71
N ASP A 383 14.75 23.19 30.13
CA ASP A 383 14.37 23.47 31.51
C ASP A 383 13.22 22.57 31.99
N ALA A 384 13.14 22.38 33.30
CA ALA A 384 12.22 21.43 33.91
C ALA A 384 10.75 21.83 33.69
N GLU A 385 10.45 23.12 33.68
CA GLU A 385 9.09 23.65 33.53
C GLU A 385 8.56 23.37 32.12
N SER A 386 9.30 23.79 31.08
CA SER A 386 8.92 23.54 29.69
C SER A 386 8.80 22.05 29.39
N ARG A 387 9.74 21.23 29.89
CA ARG A 387 9.68 19.76 29.71
C ARG A 387 8.44 19.15 30.35
N LEU A 388 8.03 19.64 31.52
CA LEU A 388 6.81 19.18 32.19
C LEU A 388 5.56 19.55 31.37
N GLU A 389 5.53 20.73 30.74
CA GLU A 389 4.42 21.13 29.87
C GLU A 389 4.32 20.27 28.61
N CYS A 390 5.42 20.06 27.90
CA CYS A 390 5.46 19.18 26.73
C CYS A 390 5.08 17.74 27.08
N GLU A 391 5.46 17.27 28.27
CA GLU A 391 5.09 15.96 28.77
C GLU A 391 3.60 15.86 29.07
N LYS A 392 2.99 16.88 29.68
CA LYS A 392 1.52 16.95 29.87
C LYS A 392 0.79 16.91 28.54
N PHE A 393 1.28 17.63 27.54
CA PHE A 393 0.72 17.58 26.18
C PHE A 393 0.80 16.16 25.59
N ARG A 394 1.97 15.50 25.68
CA ARG A 394 2.17 14.12 25.24
C ARG A 394 1.22 13.14 25.93
N MET A 395 1.05 13.26 27.24
CA MET A 395 0.12 12.42 28.02
C MET A 395 -1.34 12.65 27.62
N LYS A 396 -1.73 13.91 27.35
CA LYS A 396 -3.08 14.23 26.86
C LYS A 396 -3.35 13.56 25.51
N MET A 397 -2.38 13.64 24.57
CA MET A 397 -2.49 12.93 23.28
C MET A 397 -2.66 11.42 23.47
N GLU A 398 -1.92 10.80 24.39
CA GLU A 398 -2.00 9.36 24.66
C GLU A 398 -3.36 8.95 25.24
N GLN A 399 -3.98 9.82 26.05
CA GLN A 399 -5.33 9.61 26.58
C GLN A 399 -6.42 9.77 25.52
N GLU A 400 -6.27 10.75 24.63
CA GLU A 400 -7.25 11.04 23.57
C GLU A 400 -7.14 10.05 22.41
N ASN A 401 -5.94 9.49 22.16
CA ASN A 401 -5.68 8.52 21.11
C ASN A 401 -5.10 7.21 21.69
N PRO A 402 -5.86 6.48 22.55
CA PRO A 402 -5.35 5.27 23.19
C PRO A 402 -5.06 4.22 22.13
N ARG A 403 -3.76 3.93 21.93
CA ARG A 403 -3.18 2.97 20.95
C ARG A 403 -4.14 2.63 19.82
N VAL A 404 -4.01 3.37 18.72
CA VAL A 404 -4.69 3.05 17.46
C VAL A 404 -4.29 1.63 17.05
N ASP A 405 -5.09 0.65 17.45
CA ASP A 405 -5.13 -0.64 16.80
C ASP A 405 -5.68 -0.34 15.41
N ILE A 406 -4.77 -0.21 14.45
CA ILE A 406 -5.07 0.11 13.04
C ILE A 406 -5.99 -0.94 12.41
N THR A 407 -6.22 -2.08 13.08
CA THR A 407 -7.19 -3.11 12.68
C THR A 407 -8.61 -2.89 13.22
N ARG A 408 -8.80 -1.95 14.17
CA ARG A 408 -10.08 -1.70 14.86
C ARG A 408 -10.88 -0.50 14.36
N LYS A 409 -10.39 0.31 13.42
CA LYS A 409 -11.21 1.37 12.81
C LYS A 409 -12.20 0.75 11.80
N LYS A 410 -13.18 0.02 12.32
CA LYS A 410 -14.49 -0.18 11.69
C LYS A 410 -15.47 0.80 12.35
N SER A 411 -16.27 1.43 11.50
CA SER A 411 -17.45 2.25 11.82
C SER A 411 -17.21 3.51 12.67
N SER A 412 -16.72 4.56 12.01
CA SER A 412 -17.38 5.87 12.14
C SER A 412 -17.36 6.46 10.74
N GLY A 413 -18.47 6.29 10.02
CA GLY A 413 -18.69 7.01 8.78
C GLY A 413 -18.71 8.48 9.13
N GLU A 414 -17.76 9.22 8.56
CA GLU A 414 -17.90 10.64 8.29
C GLU A 414 -16.86 10.96 7.22
N ASP A 415 -17.39 11.34 6.06
CA ASP A 415 -16.69 11.89 4.91
C ASP A 415 -15.75 13.01 5.32
N SER A 416 -14.61 13.13 4.63
CA SER A 416 -14.23 14.35 3.92
C SER A 416 -12.85 14.23 3.28
N SER A 417 -12.84 14.41 1.96
CA SER A 417 -11.85 15.11 1.09
C SER A 417 -10.36 14.92 1.31
#